data_AF-A0A1Y3BCL6-F1
#
_entry.id   AF-A0A1Y3BCL6-F1
#
_cell.length_a   1.000
_cell.length_b   1.000
_cell.length_c   1.000
_cell.angle_alpha   90.00
_cell.angle_beta   90.00
_cell.angle_gamma   90.00
#
_symmetry.space_group_name_H-M   'P 1'
#
loop_
_entity.id
_entity.type
_entity.pdbx_description
1 polymer ?
#
loop_
_entity_poly.entity_id
_entity_poly.type
_entity_poly.pdbx_seq_one_letter_code
_entity_poly.pdbx_strand_id
1 'polypeptide(L)'
;MRCKEKHCPLLNCPPSKRIQPDDKCCMICETDFCSLGHNCHPMAECHNLATNYTCNCKSGFKGNGHTCHDIDECNNDDDDDGIHPLEMIVKQSNNNNNNIYRHKCNTTTSICVNKPGSYECQCKSGFIPQQLYNQYECI
;
A
#
# COMPACT_ATOMS: atom_id res chain seq x y z
N MET A 1 30.80 -15.29 8.36
CA MET A 1 31.06 -15.17 6.91
C MET A 1 32.29 -14.30 6.70
N ARG A 2 33.34 -14.83 6.06
CA ARG A 2 34.56 -14.05 5.74
C ARG A 2 34.47 -13.63 4.28
N CYS A 3 34.34 -12.33 4.03
CA CYS A 3 34.44 -11.77 2.69
C CYS A 3 35.77 -12.16 2.05
N LYS A 4 35.70 -12.87 0.92
CA LYS A 4 36.86 -13.28 0.12
C LYS A 4 37.15 -12.32 -1.04
N GLU A 5 36.27 -11.34 -1.31
CA GLU A 5 36.52 -10.30 -2.30
C GLU A 5 37.50 -9.26 -1.75
N LYS A 6 38.69 -9.18 -2.34
CA LYS A 6 39.74 -8.22 -1.97
C LYS A 6 39.74 -6.95 -2.82
N HIS A 7 38.94 -6.91 -3.89
CA HIS A 7 38.88 -5.79 -4.81
C HIS A 7 37.43 -5.33 -4.95
N CYS A 8 37.16 -4.14 -4.44
CA CYS A 8 35.88 -3.46 -4.61
C CYS A 8 36.02 -2.31 -5.60
N PRO A 9 34.97 -1.99 -6.37
CA PRO A 9 34.96 -0.84 -7.26
C PRO A 9 35.14 0.46 -6.46
N LEU A 10 35.78 1.44 -7.08
CA LEU A 10 35.89 2.78 -6.51
C LEU A 10 34.49 3.42 -6.48
N LEU A 11 34.12 3.93 -5.31
CA LEU A 11 32.84 4.59 -5.08
C LEU A 11 32.98 6.10 -5.25
N ASN A 12 32.08 6.70 -6.02
CA ASN A 12 32.05 8.14 -6.30
C ASN A 12 31.13 8.92 -5.34
N CYS A 13 30.72 8.32 -4.22
CA CYS A 13 29.87 8.92 -3.21
C CYS A 13 30.58 9.07 -1.84
N PRO A 14 30.16 10.07 -1.05
CA PRO A 14 30.68 10.26 0.31
C PRO A 14 30.34 9.05 1.19
N PRO A 15 31.14 8.77 2.25
CA PRO A 15 30.88 7.66 3.17
C PRO A 15 29.45 7.61 3.73
N SER A 16 28.80 8.77 3.91
CA SER A 16 27.42 8.88 4.39
C SER A 16 26.36 8.31 3.44
N LYS A 17 26.67 8.17 2.14
CA LYS A 17 25.79 7.60 1.11
C LYS A 17 26.21 6.20 0.68
N ARG A 18 27.08 5.54 1.45
CA ARG A 18 27.54 4.18 1.13
C ARG A 18 26.69 3.19 1.90
N ILE A 19 26.14 2.23 1.17
CA ILE A 19 25.35 1.15 1.73
C ILE A 19 26.07 -0.18 1.51
N GLN A 20 25.94 -1.09 2.47
CA GLN A 20 26.42 -2.46 2.35
C GLN A 20 25.20 -3.35 2.10
N PRO A 21 25.01 -3.89 0.89
CA PRO A 21 23.89 -4.79 0.60
C PRO A 21 24.06 -6.13 1.31
N ASP A 22 22.94 -6.77 1.63
CA ASP A 22 22.93 -8.13 2.15
C ASP A 22 23.62 -9.08 1.15
N ASP A 23 24.40 -10.02 1.68
CA ASP A 23 25.19 -10.99 0.92
C ASP A 23 26.24 -10.39 -0.06
N LYS A 24 26.55 -9.08 0.04
CA LYS A 24 27.62 -8.42 -0.74
C LYS A 24 28.77 -7.95 0.15
N CYS A 25 29.99 -8.18 -0.34
CA CYS A 25 31.21 -7.76 0.35
C CYS A 25 31.59 -6.30 0.11
N CYS A 26 31.24 -5.77 -1.06
CA CYS A 26 31.55 -4.40 -1.44
C CYS A 26 30.38 -3.47 -1.15
N MET A 27 30.71 -2.29 -0.60
CA MET A 27 29.75 -1.20 -0.49
C MET A 27 29.42 -0.66 -1.88
N ILE A 28 28.24 -0.07 -2.00
CA ILE A 28 27.78 0.65 -3.19
C ILE A 28 27.30 2.05 -2.81
N CYS A 29 27.12 2.90 -3.82
CA CYS A 29 26.53 4.22 -3.62
C CYS A 29 25.01 4.14 -3.63
N GLU A 30 24.38 4.73 -2.62
CA GLU A 30 22.95 5.01 -2.62
C GLU A 30 22.60 5.81 -3.89
N THR A 31 21.71 5.24 -4.69
CA THR A 31 21.27 5.80 -5.96
C THR A 31 19.75 5.91 -5.91
N ASP A 32 19.22 7.07 -6.30
CA ASP A 32 17.78 7.28 -6.39
C ASP A 32 17.29 6.78 -7.77
N PHE A 33 16.99 5.48 -7.83
CA PHE A 33 16.47 4.83 -9.02
C PHE A 33 15.08 5.33 -9.40
N CYS A 34 14.28 5.80 -8.43
CA CYS A 34 12.97 6.37 -8.70
C CYS A 34 13.07 7.69 -9.48
N SER A 35 14.02 8.55 -9.14
CA SER A 35 14.25 9.82 -9.85
C SER A 35 14.96 9.67 -11.20
N LEU A 36 15.67 8.55 -11.43
CA LEU A 36 16.33 8.27 -12.72
C LEU A 36 15.37 7.80 -13.83
N GLY A 37 14.15 7.44 -13.46
CA GLY A 37 13.12 6.92 -14.36
C GLY A 37 12.76 5.48 -14.02
N HIS A 38 11.47 5.24 -13.80
CA HIS A 38 10.92 3.95 -13.42
C HIS A 38 9.70 3.58 -14.28
N ASN A 39 9.40 2.27 -14.35
CA ASN A 39 8.23 1.76 -15.08
C ASN A 39 7.07 1.36 -14.15
N CYS A 40 7.01 1.93 -12.94
CA CYS A 40 5.88 1.71 -12.03
C CYS A 40 4.55 2.19 -12.65
N HIS A 41 3.46 1.51 -12.29
CA HIS A 41 2.12 1.94 -12.66
C HIS A 41 1.81 3.35 -12.11
N PRO A 42 0.97 4.18 -12.76
CA PRO A 42 0.59 5.49 -12.23
C PRO A 42 -0.08 5.44 -10.83
N MET A 43 -0.75 4.32 -10.54
CA MET A 43 -1.35 4.03 -9.23
C MET A 43 -0.43 3.19 -8.32
N ALA A 44 0.88 3.24 -8.56
CA ALA A 44 1.90 2.66 -7.69
C ALA A 44 2.85 3.74 -7.16
N GLU A 45 3.49 3.43 -6.04
CA GLU A 45 4.61 4.16 -5.47
C GLU A 45 5.92 3.45 -5.81
N CYS A 46 6.92 4.23 -6.19
CA CYS A 46 8.28 3.73 -6.38
C CYS A 46 9.04 3.82 -5.06
N HIS A 47 9.66 2.72 -4.65
CA HIS A 47 10.53 2.68 -3.48
C HIS A 47 11.94 2.30 -3.91
N ASN A 48 12.91 3.14 -3.52
CA ASN A 48 14.32 2.84 -3.71
C ASN A 48 14.73 1.66 -2.83
N LEU A 49 15.44 0.72 -3.43
CA LEU A 49 16.10 -0.40 -2.78
C LEU A 49 17.62 -0.20 -2.89
N ALA A 50 18.39 -1.07 -2.23
CA ALA A 50 19.84 -0.93 -2.19
C ALA A 50 20.49 -0.91 -3.59
N THR A 51 19.99 -1.73 -4.53
CA THR A 51 20.60 -1.87 -5.87
C THR A 51 19.64 -1.59 -7.03
N ASN A 52 18.38 -1.30 -6.73
CA ASN A 52 17.31 -1.12 -7.71
C ASN A 52 16.14 -0.33 -7.09
N TYR A 53 14.95 -0.42 -7.69
CA TYR A 53 13.70 0.03 -7.10
C TYR A 53 12.66 -1.09 -7.13
N THR A 54 11.64 -0.94 -6.31
CA THR A 54 10.40 -1.74 -6.39
C THR A 54 9.21 -0.81 -6.56
N CYS A 55 8.14 -1.34 -7.16
CA CYS A 55 6.87 -0.64 -7.30
C CYS A 55 5.84 -1.33 -6.42
N ASN A 56 5.13 -0.57 -5.59
CA ASN A 56 4.03 -1.08 -4.77
C ASN A 56 2.76 -0.32 -5.14
N CYS A 57 1.63 -0.99 -5.33
CA CYS A 57 0.36 -0.28 -5.57
C CYS A 57 0.04 0.66 -4.40
N LYS A 58 -0.50 1.84 -4.72
CA LYS A 58 -0.99 2.80 -3.72
C LYS A 58 -2.12 2.15 -2.90
N SER A 59 -2.36 2.68 -1.70
CA SER A 59 -3.52 2.30 -0.90
C SER A 59 -4.82 2.40 -1.71
N GLY A 60 -5.68 1.38 -1.60
CA GLY A 60 -6.91 1.25 -2.38
C GLY A 60 -6.72 0.59 -3.77
N PHE A 61 -5.49 0.16 -4.11
CA PHE A 61 -5.21 -0.56 -5.34
C PHE A 61 -4.47 -1.86 -5.05
N LYS A 62 -4.75 -2.91 -5.84
CA LYS A 62 -4.11 -4.22 -5.78
C LYS A 62 -3.39 -4.58 -7.08
N GLY A 63 -2.36 -5.41 -6.97
CA GLY A 63 -1.57 -5.88 -8.09
C GLY A 63 -0.08 -5.94 -7.78
N ASN A 64 0.75 -5.98 -8.81
CA ASN A 64 2.20 -6.20 -8.70
C ASN A 64 3.03 -4.90 -8.76
N GLY A 65 2.39 -3.73 -8.67
CA GLY A 65 3.04 -2.41 -8.75
C GLY A 65 3.35 -1.92 -10.17
N HIS A 66 3.41 -2.82 -11.16
CA HIS A 66 3.50 -2.47 -12.59
C HIS A 66 2.12 -2.47 -13.27
N THR A 67 1.22 -3.29 -12.76
CA THR A 67 -0.21 -3.26 -13.05
C THR A 67 -0.94 -3.14 -11.72
N CYS A 68 -1.71 -2.07 -11.54
CA CYS A 68 -2.53 -1.88 -10.35
C CYS A 68 -3.98 -1.66 -10.77
N HIS A 69 -4.87 -2.42 -10.15
CA HIS A 69 -6.30 -2.32 -10.32
C HIS A 69 -6.91 -1.77 -9.04
N ASP A 70 -8.00 -1.05 -9.20
CA ASP A 70 -8.82 -0.57 -8.09
C ASP A 70 -9.30 -1.75 -7.24
N ILE A 71 -9.28 -1.60 -5.92
CA ILE A 71 -9.91 -2.54 -5.00
C ILE A 71 -11.36 -2.09 -4.85
N ASP A 72 -12.32 -2.96 -5.18
CA ASP A 72 -13.72 -2.64 -4.95
C ASP A 72 -14.10 -2.97 -3.50
N GLU A 73 -14.03 -1.99 -2.60
CA GLU A 73 -14.33 -2.23 -1.19
C GLU A 73 -15.81 -2.47 -0.91
N CYS A 74 -16.68 -2.34 -1.93
CA CYS A 74 -18.09 -2.71 -1.86
C CYS A 74 -18.33 -4.19 -2.19
N ASN A 75 -17.36 -4.88 -2.81
CA ASN A 75 -17.47 -6.27 -3.24
C ASN A 75 -16.49 -7.18 -2.48
N ASN A 76 -17.02 -8.13 -1.71
CA ASN A 76 -16.19 -9.06 -0.90
C ASN A 76 -15.34 -10.05 -1.74
N ASP A 77 -15.57 -10.12 -3.06
CA ASP A 77 -14.84 -11.03 -3.96
C ASP A 77 -13.48 -10.45 -4.40
N ASP A 78 -13.25 -9.16 -4.18
CA ASP A 78 -12.00 -8.48 -4.54
C ASP A 78 -10.93 -8.56 -3.43
N ASP A 79 -11.23 -9.28 -2.34
CA ASP A 79 -10.41 -9.42 -1.12
C ASP A 79 -9.44 -10.63 -1.11
N ASP A 80 -9.29 -11.37 -2.22
CA ASP A 80 -8.60 -12.68 -2.24
C ASP A 80 -7.05 -12.62 -2.34
N ASP A 81 -6.44 -11.44 -2.48
CA ASP A 81 -4.99 -11.36 -2.80
C ASP A 81 -4.03 -11.37 -1.60
N GLY A 82 -4.47 -11.78 -0.40
CA GLY A 82 -3.61 -12.33 0.69
C GLY A 82 -2.38 -11.54 1.17
N ILE A 83 -2.12 -10.34 0.67
CA ILE A 83 -0.97 -9.49 0.99
C ILE A 83 -1.51 -8.11 1.32
N HIS A 84 -1.76 -7.90 2.59
CA HIS A 84 -1.80 -6.57 3.15
C HIS A 84 -1.13 -6.55 4.52
N PRO A 85 -0.37 -5.48 4.84
CA PRO A 85 0.30 -5.35 6.12
C PRO A 85 -0.74 -5.35 7.24
N LEU A 86 -0.47 -6.15 8.27
CA LEU A 86 -1.12 -6.05 9.57
C LEU A 86 -1.17 -4.58 10.01
N GLU A 87 -2.39 -4.08 10.24
CA GLU A 87 -2.83 -3.32 11.43
C GLU A 87 -4.06 -2.46 11.08
N MET A 88 -5.25 -3.05 11.25
CA MET A 88 -6.32 -2.41 12.05
C MET A 88 -7.18 -3.53 12.64
N ILE A 89 -6.66 -4.18 13.68
CA ILE A 89 -7.44 -5.05 14.55
C ILE A 89 -8.47 -4.18 15.25
N VAL A 90 -9.68 -4.09 14.71
CA VAL A 90 -10.85 -3.76 15.54
C VAL A 90 -11.13 -5.01 16.36
N LYS A 91 -10.63 -5.06 17.60
CA LYS A 91 -11.10 -6.01 18.61
C LYS A 91 -12.54 -5.65 18.97
N GLN A 92 -13.52 -6.01 18.13
CA GLN A 92 -14.87 -6.14 18.61
C GLN A 92 -15.07 -7.58 19.07
N SER A 93 -15.05 -7.73 20.39
CA SER A 93 -15.39 -8.94 21.10
C SER A 93 -16.76 -9.43 20.65
N ASN A 94 -16.81 -10.47 19.82
CA ASN A 94 -17.64 -11.68 19.94
C ASN A 94 -17.98 -12.29 18.57
N ASN A 95 -17.29 -13.41 18.29
CA ASN A 95 -17.62 -14.54 17.40
C ASN A 95 -17.54 -14.40 15.86
N ASN A 96 -16.42 -14.93 15.37
CA ASN A 96 -16.28 -15.87 14.23
C ASN A 96 -16.40 -15.30 12.81
N ASN A 97 -15.44 -14.46 12.42
CA ASN A 97 -14.39 -14.82 11.45
C ASN A 97 -13.60 -13.55 11.08
N ASN A 98 -12.29 -13.65 11.25
CA ASN A 98 -11.32 -12.57 11.12
C ASN A 98 -11.08 -12.19 9.65
N ASN A 99 -10.97 -10.87 9.42
CA ASN A 99 -10.32 -10.19 8.30
C ASN A 99 -11.07 -10.16 6.95
N ILE A 100 -11.78 -9.06 6.66
CA ILE A 100 -12.38 -8.72 5.35
C ILE A 100 -12.32 -7.19 5.22
N TYR A 101 -11.95 -6.66 4.04
CA TYR A 101 -11.93 -5.22 3.74
C TYR A 101 -13.35 -4.68 3.59
N ARG A 102 -14.13 -4.74 4.66
CA ARG A 102 -15.48 -4.20 4.68
C ARG A 102 -15.43 -2.69 4.77
N HIS A 103 -16.05 -2.04 3.79
CA HIS A 103 -16.45 -0.64 3.89
C HIS A 103 -17.20 -0.35 5.20
N LYS A 104 -17.05 0.86 5.75
CA LYS A 104 -17.69 1.29 7.01
C LYS A 104 -19.13 1.83 6.82
N CYS A 105 -19.68 1.74 5.60
CA CYS A 105 -21.03 2.22 5.33
C CYS A 105 -22.09 1.47 6.15
N ASN A 106 -23.02 2.22 6.74
CA ASN A 106 -24.18 1.64 7.42
C ASN A 106 -25.17 1.10 6.38
N THR A 107 -25.35 -0.22 6.32
CA THR A 107 -26.22 -0.86 5.31
C THR A 107 -27.70 -0.56 5.48
N THR A 108 -28.13 0.01 6.62
CA THR A 108 -29.52 0.43 6.85
C THR A 108 -29.76 1.80 6.26
N THR A 109 -28.87 2.77 6.51
CA THR A 109 -29.08 4.19 6.18
C THR A 109 -28.31 4.67 4.94
N SER A 110 -27.33 3.88 4.47
CA SER A 110 -26.47 4.21 3.33
C SER A 110 -26.23 3.01 2.40
N ILE A 111 -25.71 3.29 1.22
CA ILE A 111 -25.21 2.32 0.23
C ILE A 111 -23.72 2.59 -0.01
N CYS A 112 -22.95 1.53 -0.23
CA CYS A 112 -21.55 1.64 -0.64
C CYS A 112 -21.47 1.95 -2.14
N VAL A 113 -20.56 2.86 -2.51
CA VAL A 113 -20.24 3.19 -3.90
C VAL A 113 -18.73 3.14 -4.06
N ASN A 114 -18.24 2.23 -4.90
CA ASN A 114 -16.80 2.11 -5.17
C ASN A 114 -16.28 3.34 -5.94
N LYS A 115 -15.08 3.81 -5.59
CA LYS A 115 -14.35 4.90 -6.26
C LYS A 115 -12.89 4.47 -6.47
N PRO A 116 -12.19 5.07 -7.45
CA PRO A 116 -10.77 4.80 -7.61
C PRO A 116 -9.94 5.09 -6.34
N GLY A 117 -9.40 4.05 -5.73
CA GLY A 117 -8.56 4.07 -4.54
C GLY A 117 -9.30 4.17 -3.21
N SER A 118 -10.63 4.13 -3.18
CA SER A 118 -11.46 4.22 -1.96
C SER A 118 -12.93 3.94 -2.27
N TYR A 119 -13.77 3.77 -1.25
CA TYR A 119 -15.23 3.82 -1.40
C TYR A 119 -15.83 5.11 -0.81
N GLU A 120 -17.09 5.37 -1.16
CA GLU A 120 -17.95 6.40 -0.59
C GLU A 120 -19.27 5.79 -0.10
N CYS A 121 -19.80 6.27 1.02
CA CYS A 121 -21.10 5.87 1.53
C CYS A 121 -22.16 6.91 1.17
N GLN A 122 -23.10 6.56 0.29
CA GLN A 122 -24.17 7.46 -0.13
C GLN A 122 -25.45 7.18 0.66
N CYS A 123 -26.12 8.22 1.18
CA CYS A 123 -27.36 8.04 1.94
C CYS A 123 -28.50 7.49 1.08
N LYS A 124 -29.27 6.57 1.66
CA LYS A 124 -30.52 6.09 1.06
C LYS A 124 -31.57 7.19 1.09
N SER A 125 -32.60 7.04 0.24
CA SER A 125 -33.74 7.94 0.23
C SER A 125 -34.40 8.03 1.61
N GLY A 126 -34.65 9.25 2.08
CA GLY A 126 -35.21 9.51 3.41
C GLY A 126 -34.17 9.73 4.51
N PHE A 127 -32.89 9.49 4.23
CA PHE A 127 -31.78 9.81 5.13
C PHE A 127 -31.00 11.02 4.60
N ILE A 128 -30.51 11.87 5.49
CA ILE A 128 -29.69 13.03 5.14
C ILE A 128 -28.24 12.87 5.62
N PRO A 129 -27.24 13.31 4.84
CA PRO A 129 -25.86 13.27 5.29
C PRO A 129 -25.64 14.33 6.37
N GLN A 130 -25.09 13.90 7.51
CA GLN A 130 -24.68 14.78 8.60
C GLN A 130 -23.23 14.50 9.00
N GLN A 131 -22.45 15.57 9.19
CA GLN A 131 -21.12 15.47 9.80
C GLN A 131 -21.24 15.53 11.31
N LEU A 132 -20.92 14.42 11.98
CA LEU A 132 -20.85 14.31 13.44
C LEU A 132 -19.42 13.92 13.80
N TYR A 133 -18.74 14.73 14.61
CA TYR A 133 -17.38 14.43 15.10
C TYR A 133 -16.37 14.05 13.99
N ASN A 134 -16.40 14.78 12.86
CA ASN A 134 -15.58 14.52 11.66
C ASN A 134 -15.85 13.18 10.96
N GLN A 135 -17.02 12.59 11.20
CA GLN A 135 -17.49 11.38 10.54
C GLN A 135 -18.81 11.65 9.80
N TYR A 136 -18.92 11.17 8.57
CA TYR A 136 -20.14 11.28 7.77
C TYR A 136 -21.10 10.16 8.15
N GLU A 137 -22.30 10.52 8.57
CA GLU A 137 -23.39 9.58 8.87
C GLU A 137 -24.66 9.96 8.11
N CYS A 138 -25.45 8.94 7.80
CA CYS A 138 -26.77 9.10 7.20
C CYS A 138 -27.81 8.90 8.30
N ILE A 139 -28.52 9.98 8.64
CA ILE A 139 -29.53 10.04 9.72
C ILE A 139 -30.93 10.28 9.19
#